data_AF-A0A2V5IVR2-F1
#
_entry.id   AF-A0A2V5IVR2-F1
#
_cell.length_a   1.000
_cell.length_b   1.000
_cell.length_c   1.000
_cell.angle_alpha   90.00
_cell.angle_beta   90.00
_cell.angle_gamma   90.00
#
_symmetry.space_group_name_H-M   'P 1'
#
loop_
_entity.id
_entity.type
_entity.pdbx_description
1 polymer ?
#
loop_
_entity_poly.entity_id
_entity_poly.type
_entity_poly.pdbx_seq_one_letter_code
_entity_poly.pdbx_strand_id
1 'polypeptide(L)'
;MSFIGSVLFTCYLYLTGTVFFDGMHYLLHRWARSEWKLLRQLSRYHQYHHLYYGRLLQFNPKYSRLNARIALPLELVCQLLGSVLGWLLARAVCLSPSGHSDRRALLLVLLVQTGRALTVILNDGKDSNHISYDTVPKDRSWAFVGPEYHALHHHYPDKYMGSAIKLFDWVAGTAYSLRGKTVVMVGGSGDFGQAMEKHLLEERVKCIYKQNVQPSCSQQDIARLVAMLEEADILILAHDTQRIDGTVPNSMSVVRMIQEFLRFKATRRAKVLPEIWHVECESELPRPWGVIHRQQDSVPAKSSFLPYARSLYRTSQVTYRHIVLPAYHHSTARFMVSPDWLVCVALWWIRRGAHFVPVTWTGQAYLHFLPLLFGDAVDIDWVDESKDTRNEFPARIIQKYPFVMTYAIQ
;
A
#
# COMPACT_ATOMS: atom_id res chain seq x y z
N MET A 1 -8.12 -27.10 -32.47
CA MET A 1 -8.03 -26.57 -31.09
C MET A 1 -9.39 -26.01 -30.72
N SER A 2 -9.84 -26.12 -29.47
CA SER A 2 -11.09 -25.45 -29.06
C SER A 2 -10.91 -23.94 -29.16
N PHE A 3 -12.02 -23.22 -29.40
CA PHE A 3 -12.04 -21.75 -29.34
C PHE A 3 -11.40 -21.23 -28.04
N ILE A 4 -11.75 -21.87 -26.92
CA ILE A 4 -11.21 -21.58 -25.58
C ILE A 4 -9.68 -21.68 -25.55
N GLY A 5 -9.10 -22.74 -26.10
CA GLY A 5 -7.64 -22.90 -26.13
C GLY A 5 -6.93 -21.79 -26.92
N SER A 6 -7.56 -21.32 -28.00
CA SER A 6 -7.02 -20.22 -28.82
C SER A 6 -7.09 -18.88 -28.09
N VAL A 7 -8.20 -18.64 -27.37
CA VAL A 7 -8.38 -17.45 -26.52
C VAL A 7 -7.34 -17.44 -25.39
N LEU A 8 -7.19 -18.55 -24.66
CA LEU A 8 -6.21 -18.67 -23.57
C LEU A 8 -4.78 -18.45 -24.07
N PHE A 9 -4.42 -19.00 -25.22
CA PHE A 9 -3.10 -18.80 -25.81
C PHE A 9 -2.87 -17.34 -26.21
N THR A 10 -3.89 -16.68 -26.77
CA THR A 10 -3.83 -15.23 -27.10
C THR A 10 -3.64 -14.40 -25.83
N CYS A 11 -4.38 -14.68 -24.76
CA CYS A 11 -4.20 -14.03 -23.47
C CYS A 11 -2.79 -14.25 -22.93
N TYR A 12 -2.28 -15.48 -22.98
CA TYR A 12 -0.92 -15.80 -22.58
C TYR A 12 0.12 -14.92 -23.31
N LEU A 13 0.06 -14.83 -24.64
CA LEU A 13 0.99 -14.02 -25.43
C LEU A 13 0.91 -12.51 -25.10
N TYR A 14 -0.29 -12.01 -24.82
CA TYR A 14 -0.47 -10.62 -24.40
C TYR A 14 0.14 -10.38 -23.01
N LEU A 15 -0.07 -11.32 -22.08
CA LEU A 15 0.47 -11.26 -20.72
C LEU A 15 2.01 -11.37 -20.71
N THR A 16 2.61 -12.23 -21.53
CA THR A 16 4.08 -12.32 -21.63
C THR A 16 4.69 -11.02 -22.15
N GLY A 17 4.05 -10.37 -23.13
CA GLY A 17 4.45 -9.05 -23.61
C GLY A 17 4.44 -7.99 -22.52
N THR A 18 3.36 -7.98 -21.72
CA THR A 18 3.19 -7.08 -20.56
C THR A 18 4.28 -7.32 -19.51
N VAL A 19 4.44 -8.56 -19.03
CA VAL A 19 5.40 -8.90 -17.96
C VAL A 19 6.84 -8.63 -18.39
N PHE A 20 7.18 -8.92 -19.65
CA PHE A 20 8.51 -8.61 -20.18
C PHE A 20 8.75 -7.10 -20.20
N PHE A 21 7.76 -6.31 -20.65
CA PHE A 21 7.87 -4.86 -20.61
C PHE A 21 8.01 -4.35 -19.18
N ASP A 22 7.28 -4.86 -18.20
CA ASP A 22 7.42 -4.47 -16.79
C ASP A 22 8.86 -4.71 -16.27
N GLY A 23 9.46 -5.84 -16.64
CA GLY A 23 10.87 -6.13 -16.33
C GLY A 23 11.84 -5.17 -17.02
N MET A 24 11.63 -4.88 -18.30
CA MET A 24 12.44 -3.89 -19.03
C MET A 24 12.27 -2.49 -18.47
N HIS A 25 11.06 -2.12 -18.07
CA HIS A 25 10.70 -0.86 -17.45
C HIS A 25 11.47 -0.67 -16.13
N TYR A 26 11.47 -1.68 -15.27
CA TYR A 26 12.29 -1.71 -14.07
C TYR A 26 13.80 -1.52 -14.37
N LEU A 27 14.31 -2.20 -15.40
CA LEU A 27 15.70 -2.07 -15.81
C LEU A 27 16.01 -0.67 -16.37
N LEU A 28 15.12 -0.07 -17.15
CA LEU A 28 15.27 1.28 -17.70
C LEU A 28 15.43 2.31 -16.58
N HIS A 29 14.69 2.19 -15.47
CA HIS A 29 14.90 3.02 -14.29
C HIS A 29 16.27 2.79 -13.65
N ARG A 30 16.67 1.54 -13.44
CA ARG A 30 17.98 1.19 -12.86
C ARG A 30 19.15 1.67 -13.71
N TRP A 31 19.00 1.61 -15.04
CA TRP A 31 20.04 1.96 -15.99
C TRP A 31 20.29 3.47 -16.10
N ALA A 32 19.46 4.32 -15.49
CA ALA A 32 19.72 5.76 -15.41
C ALA A 32 21.10 6.07 -14.79
N ARG A 33 21.58 5.19 -13.91
CA ARG A 33 22.87 5.28 -13.23
C ARG A 33 23.89 4.23 -13.67
N SER A 34 23.59 3.47 -14.73
CA SER A 34 24.53 2.47 -15.25
C SER A 34 25.84 3.13 -15.69
N GLU A 35 26.96 2.43 -15.61
CA GLU A 35 28.25 2.87 -16.16
C GLU A 35 28.28 2.82 -17.69
N TRP A 36 27.38 2.04 -18.29
CA TRP A 36 27.37 1.79 -19.74
C TRP A 36 26.56 2.87 -20.46
N LYS A 37 27.18 3.55 -21.43
CA LYS A 37 26.57 4.66 -22.18
C LYS A 37 25.27 4.25 -22.88
N LEU A 38 25.23 3.05 -23.46
CA LEU A 38 24.05 2.54 -24.18
C LEU A 38 22.86 2.33 -23.23
N LEU A 39 23.08 1.71 -22.08
CA LEU A 39 22.02 1.47 -21.08
C LEU A 39 21.48 2.79 -20.52
N ARG A 40 22.36 3.76 -20.23
CA ARG A 40 21.93 5.11 -19.85
C ARG A 40 21.14 5.80 -20.96
N GLN A 41 21.49 5.59 -22.22
CA GLN A 41 20.78 6.20 -23.34
C GLN A 41 19.35 5.62 -23.48
N LEU A 42 19.19 4.30 -23.34
CA LEU A 42 17.86 3.69 -23.31
C LEU A 42 17.02 4.22 -22.14
N SER A 43 17.62 4.36 -20.96
CA SER A 43 16.96 4.99 -19.81
C SER A 43 16.51 6.43 -20.10
N ARG A 44 17.33 7.23 -20.80
CA ARG A 44 16.96 8.61 -21.19
C ARG A 44 15.78 8.65 -22.15
N TYR A 45 15.67 7.67 -23.05
CA TYR A 45 14.52 7.56 -23.95
C TYR A 45 13.23 7.32 -23.17
N HIS A 46 13.27 6.40 -22.20
CA HIS A 46 12.17 6.21 -21.25
C HIS A 46 11.86 7.48 -20.43
N GLN A 47 12.87 8.23 -20.01
CA GLN A 47 12.65 9.46 -19.24
C GLN A 47 11.83 10.53 -19.98
N TYR A 48 11.78 10.54 -21.31
CA TYR A 48 10.90 11.46 -22.04
C TYR A 48 9.42 11.24 -21.69
N HIS A 49 9.03 10.01 -21.34
CA HIS A 49 7.70 9.68 -20.79
C HIS A 49 7.44 10.45 -19.49
N HIS A 50 8.31 10.30 -18.50
CA HIS A 50 8.18 10.99 -17.21
C HIS A 50 8.33 12.50 -17.29
N LEU A 51 9.11 13.00 -18.24
CA LEU A 51 9.24 14.43 -18.49
C LEU A 51 7.99 14.99 -19.16
N TYR A 52 7.29 14.19 -19.97
CA TYR A 52 6.04 14.56 -20.60
C TYR A 52 4.88 14.55 -19.61
N TYR A 53 4.68 13.49 -18.83
CA TYR A 53 3.55 13.40 -17.91
C TYR A 53 3.84 13.99 -16.52
N GLY A 54 5.09 14.19 -16.10
CA GLY A 54 5.40 14.74 -14.77
C GLY A 54 4.89 13.87 -13.60
N ARG A 55 5.22 14.27 -12.36
CA ARG A 55 4.94 13.45 -11.16
C ARG A 55 3.47 13.32 -10.78
N LEU A 56 2.63 14.21 -11.29
CA LEU A 56 1.18 14.27 -11.05
C LEU A 56 0.39 14.12 -12.35
N LEU A 57 1.00 13.54 -13.38
CA LEU A 57 0.39 13.36 -14.70
C LEU A 57 -0.01 14.69 -15.36
N GLN A 58 0.70 15.79 -15.05
CA GLN A 58 0.58 17.09 -15.72
C GLN A 58 1.40 17.11 -17.01
N PHE A 59 0.70 17.28 -18.14
CA PHE A 59 1.29 17.25 -19.47
C PHE A 59 2.22 18.43 -19.73
N ASN A 60 3.46 18.14 -20.14
CA ASN A 60 4.47 19.13 -20.50
C ASN A 60 4.68 19.15 -22.03
N PRO A 61 4.10 20.12 -22.77
CA PRO A 61 4.13 20.13 -24.22
C PRO A 61 5.54 20.14 -24.82
N LYS A 62 6.55 20.60 -24.06
CA LYS A 62 7.97 20.58 -24.47
C LYS A 62 8.46 19.19 -24.87
N TYR A 63 7.97 18.14 -24.21
CA TYR A 63 8.42 16.77 -24.43
C TYR A 63 7.44 15.92 -25.27
N SER A 64 6.30 16.47 -25.70
CA SER A 64 5.27 15.73 -26.46
C SER A 64 5.85 14.99 -27.68
N ARG A 65 6.63 15.68 -28.53
CA ARG A 65 7.24 15.07 -29.72
C ARG A 65 8.25 13.98 -29.39
N LEU A 66 9.03 14.15 -28.33
CA LEU A 66 10.03 13.18 -27.89
C LEU A 66 9.36 11.95 -27.29
N ASN A 67 8.31 12.14 -26.51
CA ASN A 67 7.47 11.07 -25.99
C ASN A 67 6.86 10.24 -27.14
N ALA A 68 6.20 10.92 -28.09
CA ALA A 68 5.53 10.28 -29.22
C ALA A 68 6.48 9.51 -30.17
N ARG A 69 7.69 10.04 -30.42
CA ARG A 69 8.62 9.48 -31.41
C ARG A 69 9.66 8.54 -30.83
N ILE A 70 9.89 8.58 -29.52
CA ILE A 70 10.99 7.85 -28.88
C ILE A 70 10.48 6.98 -27.73
N ALA A 71 9.84 7.57 -26.72
CA ALA A 71 9.43 6.82 -25.53
C ALA A 71 8.33 5.79 -25.85
N LEU A 72 7.20 6.21 -26.42
CA LEU A 72 6.09 5.30 -26.74
C LEU A 72 6.49 4.20 -27.74
N PRO A 73 7.28 4.47 -28.80
CA PRO A 73 7.81 3.41 -29.65
C PRO A 73 8.75 2.45 -28.93
N LEU A 74 9.58 2.93 -27.99
CA LEU A 74 10.44 2.05 -27.19
C LEU A 74 9.59 1.11 -26.32
N GLU A 75 8.55 1.63 -25.66
CA GLU A 75 7.62 0.81 -24.88
C GLU A 75 6.92 -0.25 -25.74
N LEU A 76 6.43 0.15 -26.92
CA LEU A 76 5.84 -0.76 -27.90
C LEU A 76 6.82 -1.86 -28.30
N VAL A 77 8.06 -1.51 -28.68
CA VAL A 77 9.08 -2.49 -29.08
C VAL A 77 9.33 -3.50 -27.95
N CYS A 78 9.43 -3.06 -26.70
CA CYS A 78 9.58 -3.96 -25.57
C CYS A 78 8.38 -4.92 -25.43
N GLN A 79 7.15 -4.42 -25.55
CA GLN A 79 5.94 -5.27 -25.48
C GLN A 79 5.89 -6.30 -26.61
N LEU A 80 6.14 -5.88 -27.85
CA LEU A 80 6.16 -6.77 -29.03
C LEU A 80 7.24 -7.85 -28.88
N LEU A 81 8.45 -7.48 -28.44
CA LEU A 81 9.53 -8.42 -28.17
C LEU A 81 9.12 -9.44 -27.10
N GLY A 82 8.49 -9.00 -26.02
CA GLY A 82 7.99 -9.89 -24.97
C GLY A 82 6.94 -10.88 -25.45
N SER A 83 6.03 -10.46 -26.33
CA SER A 83 5.04 -11.35 -26.94
C SER A 83 5.68 -12.37 -27.90
N VAL A 84 6.69 -11.96 -28.68
CA VAL A 84 7.46 -12.87 -29.55
C VAL A 84 8.27 -13.88 -28.72
N LEU A 85 8.94 -13.43 -27.65
CA LEU A 85 9.68 -14.32 -26.75
C LEU A 85 8.74 -15.32 -26.04
N GLY A 86 7.57 -14.87 -25.59
CA GLY A 86 6.53 -15.75 -25.04
C GLY A 86 6.07 -16.81 -26.03
N TRP A 87 5.87 -16.44 -27.30
CA TRP A 87 5.55 -17.41 -28.37
C TRP A 87 6.67 -18.43 -28.59
N LEU A 88 7.93 -17.99 -28.66
CA LEU A 88 9.08 -18.88 -28.80
C LEU A 88 9.19 -19.85 -27.61
N LEU A 89 8.98 -19.36 -26.38
CA LEU A 89 8.98 -20.17 -25.17
C LEU A 89 7.86 -21.22 -25.20
N ALA A 90 6.64 -20.83 -25.56
CA ALA A 90 5.52 -21.76 -25.67
C ALA A 90 5.78 -22.85 -26.72
N ARG A 91 6.47 -22.52 -27.82
CA ARG A 91 6.90 -23.52 -28.81
C ARG A 91 7.97 -24.46 -28.28
N ALA A 92 8.95 -23.94 -27.55
CA ALA A 92 10.02 -24.74 -26.96
C ALA A 92 9.51 -25.75 -25.92
N VAL A 93 8.45 -25.40 -25.18
CA VAL A 93 7.85 -26.26 -24.14
C VAL A 93 6.62 -27.04 -24.66
N CYS A 94 6.39 -27.07 -25.97
CA CYS A 94 5.26 -27.77 -26.60
C CYS A 94 3.87 -27.34 -26.08
N LEU A 95 3.76 -26.11 -25.56
CA LEU A 95 2.50 -25.47 -25.15
C LEU A 95 1.83 -24.71 -26.30
N SER A 96 2.53 -24.54 -27.42
CA SER A 96 2.01 -23.84 -28.58
C SER A 96 0.97 -24.67 -29.34
N PRO A 97 -0.18 -24.08 -29.71
CA PRO A 97 -1.14 -24.67 -30.65
C PRO A 97 -0.49 -25.06 -31.98
N SER A 98 -1.08 -26.01 -32.68
CA SER A 98 -0.54 -26.51 -33.95
C SER A 98 -0.39 -25.42 -35.03
N GLY A 99 0.85 -25.27 -35.52
CA GLY A 99 1.23 -24.76 -36.85
C GLY A 99 0.83 -23.32 -37.20
N HIS A 100 -0.39 -23.11 -37.69
CA HIS A 100 -0.86 -21.82 -38.21
C HIS A 100 -1.63 -21.01 -37.16
N SER A 101 -2.18 -21.68 -36.14
CA SER A 101 -3.06 -21.05 -35.15
C SER A 101 -2.28 -20.18 -34.17
N ASP A 102 -1.07 -20.61 -33.79
CA ASP A 102 -0.19 -19.86 -32.89
C ASP A 102 0.36 -18.59 -33.56
N ARG A 103 0.72 -18.66 -34.84
CA ARG A 103 1.16 -17.50 -35.64
C ARG A 103 0.05 -16.47 -35.80
N ARG A 104 -1.19 -16.90 -36.03
CA ARG A 104 -2.36 -16.02 -36.10
C ARG A 104 -2.63 -15.34 -34.76
N ALA A 105 -2.54 -16.07 -33.66
CA ALA A 105 -2.68 -15.52 -32.31
C ALA A 105 -1.59 -14.48 -32.02
N LEU A 106 -0.32 -14.77 -32.36
CA LEU A 106 0.77 -13.81 -32.23
C LEU A 106 0.51 -12.57 -33.07
N LEU A 107 0.21 -12.72 -34.36
CA LEU A 107 -0.07 -11.59 -35.25
C LEU A 107 -1.21 -10.71 -34.71
N LEU A 108 -2.29 -11.33 -34.21
CA LEU A 108 -3.39 -10.62 -33.58
C LEU A 108 -2.91 -9.79 -32.38
N VAL A 109 -2.13 -10.38 -31.47
CA VAL A 109 -1.59 -9.67 -30.29
C VAL A 109 -0.68 -8.51 -30.71
N LEU A 110 0.21 -8.73 -31.67
CA LEU A 110 1.11 -7.68 -32.18
C LEU A 110 0.32 -6.52 -32.81
N LEU A 111 -0.73 -6.83 -33.59
CA LEU A 111 -1.61 -5.83 -34.18
C LEU A 111 -2.38 -5.05 -33.12
N VAL A 112 -2.93 -5.72 -32.10
CA VAL A 112 -3.65 -5.08 -31.00
C VAL A 112 -2.72 -4.16 -30.19
N GLN A 113 -1.52 -4.61 -29.82
CA GLN A 113 -0.55 -3.80 -29.09
C GLN A 113 -0.10 -2.58 -29.91
N THR A 114 0.18 -2.78 -31.21
CA THR A 114 0.56 -1.70 -32.13
C THR A 114 -0.58 -0.70 -32.31
N GLY A 115 -1.81 -1.17 -32.53
CA GLY A 115 -2.99 -0.33 -32.67
C GLY A 115 -3.24 0.50 -31.41
N ARG A 116 -3.13 -0.09 -30.22
CA ARG A 116 -3.24 0.63 -28.95
C ARG A 116 -2.18 1.73 -28.83
N ALA A 117 -0.90 1.41 -29.07
CA ALA A 117 0.18 2.38 -28.98
C ALA A 117 0.01 3.53 -29.99
N LEU A 118 -0.43 3.22 -31.22
CA LEU A 118 -0.71 4.22 -32.24
C LEU A 118 -1.86 5.14 -31.82
N THR A 119 -2.95 4.60 -31.27
CA THR A 119 -4.04 5.42 -30.74
C THR A 119 -3.56 6.39 -29.66
N VAL A 120 -2.69 5.95 -28.74
CA VAL A 120 -2.10 6.82 -27.71
C VAL A 120 -1.25 7.92 -28.36
N ILE A 121 -0.39 7.58 -29.33
CA ILE A 121 0.43 8.55 -30.07
C ILE A 121 -0.44 9.58 -30.81
N LEU A 122 -1.50 9.13 -31.48
CA LEU A 122 -2.43 9.99 -32.22
C LEU A 122 -3.25 10.90 -31.31
N ASN A 123 -3.44 10.52 -30.04
CA ASN A 123 -4.12 11.33 -29.03
C ASN A 123 -3.13 12.14 -28.16
N ASP A 124 -1.97 12.51 -28.71
CA ASP A 124 -0.91 13.27 -28.01
C ASP A 124 -0.46 12.64 -26.68
N GLY A 125 -0.45 11.30 -26.60
CA GLY A 125 -0.12 10.57 -25.38
C GLY A 125 -1.25 10.53 -24.34
N LYS A 126 -2.40 11.15 -24.60
CA LYS A 126 -3.54 11.09 -23.66
C LYS A 126 -4.22 9.74 -23.79
N ASP A 127 -4.34 9.03 -22.68
CA ASP A 127 -5.08 7.77 -22.60
C ASP A 127 -5.81 7.66 -21.25
N SER A 128 -6.50 6.55 -21.05
CA SER A 128 -7.27 6.30 -19.82
C SER A 128 -6.43 6.12 -18.55
N ASN A 129 -5.10 5.91 -18.69
CA ASN A 129 -4.17 5.70 -17.59
C ASN A 129 -3.38 6.97 -17.23
N HIS A 130 -3.33 7.97 -18.11
CA HIS A 130 -2.64 9.24 -17.89
C HIS A 130 -3.64 10.37 -17.57
N ILE A 131 -4.24 10.31 -16.39
CA ILE A 131 -5.16 11.34 -15.88
C ILE A 131 -4.41 12.24 -14.90
N SER A 132 -4.49 13.57 -15.08
CA SER A 132 -3.86 14.53 -14.15
C SER A 132 -4.57 14.54 -12.79
N TYR A 133 -3.79 14.62 -11.71
CA TYR A 133 -4.32 14.67 -10.35
C TYR A 133 -3.70 15.81 -9.55
N ASP A 134 -4.47 16.39 -8.63
CA ASP A 134 -3.94 17.31 -7.62
C ASP A 134 -3.24 16.54 -6.47
N THR A 135 -3.82 15.38 -6.13
CA THR A 135 -3.31 14.45 -5.11
C THR A 135 -3.33 13.04 -5.68
N VAL A 136 -2.23 12.31 -5.53
CA VAL A 136 -2.11 10.94 -6.04
C VAL A 136 -3.16 10.04 -5.35
N PRO A 137 -4.08 9.40 -6.10
CA PRO A 137 -5.19 8.66 -5.55
C PRO A 137 -4.77 7.29 -4.98
N LYS A 138 -5.66 6.70 -4.17
CA LYS A 138 -5.53 5.34 -3.66
C LYS A 138 -5.83 4.33 -4.76
N ASP A 139 -4.87 3.48 -5.06
CA ASP A 139 -5.06 2.33 -5.92
C ASP A 139 -5.83 1.21 -5.19
N ARG A 140 -7.00 0.87 -5.74
CA ARG A 140 -7.93 -0.14 -5.20
C ARG A 140 -7.81 -1.51 -5.87
N SER A 141 -7.21 -1.55 -7.06
CA SER A 141 -7.10 -2.80 -7.83
C SER A 141 -5.98 -3.64 -7.26
N TRP A 142 -6.18 -4.95 -7.09
CA TRP A 142 -5.10 -5.83 -6.64
C TRP A 142 -4.31 -6.43 -7.80
N ALA A 143 -4.93 -6.64 -8.97
CA ALA A 143 -4.34 -7.36 -10.10
C ALA A 143 -4.03 -6.47 -11.30
N PHE A 144 -4.90 -5.52 -11.62
CA PHE A 144 -4.84 -4.74 -12.85
C PHE A 144 -4.32 -3.32 -12.62
N VAL A 145 -3.51 -2.85 -13.55
CA VAL A 145 -3.00 -1.47 -13.57
C VAL A 145 -4.09 -0.55 -14.13
N GLY A 146 -4.45 0.46 -13.34
CA GLY A 146 -5.35 1.54 -13.74
C GLY A 146 -4.68 2.91 -13.59
N PRO A 147 -5.42 4.01 -13.83
CA PRO A 147 -4.87 5.37 -13.77
C PRO A 147 -4.32 5.72 -12.38
N GLU A 148 -4.93 5.23 -11.30
CA GLU A 148 -4.46 5.48 -9.94
C GLU A 148 -3.09 4.85 -9.68
N TYR A 149 -2.91 3.61 -10.15
CA TYR A 149 -1.62 2.92 -10.07
C TYR A 149 -0.58 3.65 -10.92
N HIS A 150 -0.95 4.11 -12.12
CA HIS A 150 -0.02 4.81 -12.99
C HIS A 150 0.41 6.18 -12.41
N ALA A 151 -0.49 6.88 -11.73
CA ALA A 151 -0.16 8.08 -10.97
C ALA A 151 0.87 7.81 -9.86
N LEU A 152 0.72 6.70 -9.13
CA LEU A 152 1.69 6.26 -8.12
C LEU A 152 3.06 5.97 -8.73
N HIS A 153 3.11 5.36 -9.91
CA HIS A 153 4.34 5.16 -10.65
C HIS A 153 5.04 6.47 -11.03
N HIS A 154 4.33 7.45 -11.60
CA HIS A 154 4.95 8.75 -11.93
C HIS A 154 5.41 9.53 -10.69
N HIS A 155 4.71 9.38 -9.57
CA HIS A 155 5.12 9.97 -8.31
C HIS A 155 6.38 9.27 -7.73
N TYR A 156 6.42 7.94 -7.81
CA TYR A 156 7.51 7.08 -7.33
C TYR A 156 8.10 6.25 -8.50
N PRO A 157 8.89 6.87 -9.41
CA PRO A 157 9.30 6.23 -10.67
C PRO A 157 10.14 4.96 -10.49
N ASP A 158 10.82 4.80 -9.36
CA ASP A 158 11.57 3.57 -9.05
C ASP A 158 10.67 2.44 -8.48
N LYS A 159 9.35 2.63 -8.46
CA LYS A 159 8.33 1.72 -7.95
C LYS A 159 7.13 1.67 -8.91
N TYR A 160 6.23 0.71 -8.70
CA TYR A 160 5.01 0.52 -9.49
C TYR A 160 5.32 0.30 -10.99
N MET A 161 5.94 -0.83 -11.32
CA MET A 161 6.50 -1.13 -12.65
C MET A 161 5.50 -1.72 -13.64
N GLY A 162 4.40 -2.26 -13.14
CA GLY A 162 3.36 -2.91 -13.93
C GLY A 162 2.75 -2.00 -14.98
N SER A 163 2.52 -2.55 -16.18
CA SER A 163 1.94 -1.83 -17.31
C SER A 163 0.47 -2.16 -17.58
N ALA A 164 0.06 -3.42 -17.38
CA ALA A 164 -1.35 -3.82 -17.46
C ALA A 164 -1.78 -4.70 -16.28
N ILE A 165 -0.88 -5.54 -15.78
CA ILE A 165 -1.07 -6.34 -14.57
C ILE A 165 0.07 -6.08 -13.58
N LYS A 166 -0.17 -6.34 -12.30
CA LYS A 166 0.78 -6.09 -11.20
C LYS A 166 1.63 -7.31 -10.84
N LEU A 167 1.68 -8.31 -11.71
CA LEU A 167 2.38 -9.57 -11.43
C LEU A 167 3.87 -9.33 -11.17
N PHE A 168 4.51 -8.48 -11.97
CA PHE A 168 5.92 -8.14 -11.76
C PHE A 168 6.13 -7.53 -10.37
N ASP A 169 5.32 -6.56 -9.97
CA ASP A 169 5.46 -5.93 -8.66
C ASP A 169 5.15 -6.86 -7.50
N TRP A 170 4.22 -7.78 -7.69
CA TRP A 170 3.93 -8.80 -6.70
C TRP A 170 5.10 -9.76 -6.51
N VAL A 171 5.81 -10.13 -7.58
CA VAL A 171 7.01 -10.96 -7.46
C VAL A 171 8.19 -10.15 -6.89
N ALA A 172 8.45 -8.96 -7.44
CA ALA A 172 9.62 -8.14 -7.12
C ALA A 172 9.49 -7.29 -5.85
N GLY A 173 8.28 -7.11 -5.32
CA GLY A 173 8.02 -6.23 -4.16
C GLY A 173 8.18 -4.74 -4.48
N THR A 174 7.70 -4.30 -5.65
CA THR A 174 7.85 -2.92 -6.14
C THR A 174 6.57 -2.08 -6.08
N ALA A 175 5.45 -2.62 -5.57
CA ALA A 175 4.15 -1.95 -5.52
C ALA A 175 3.98 -0.96 -4.34
N TYR A 176 5.07 -0.59 -3.66
CA TYR A 176 5.04 0.42 -2.61
C TYR A 176 6.42 1.04 -2.34
N SER A 177 6.42 2.30 -1.87
CA SER A 177 7.62 3.04 -1.49
C SER A 177 7.50 3.58 -0.07
N LEU A 178 8.43 3.20 0.81
CA LEU A 178 8.64 3.81 2.13
C LEU A 178 9.67 4.95 2.11
N ARG A 179 10.47 5.00 1.04
CA ARG A 179 11.61 5.89 0.94
C ARG A 179 11.19 7.36 1.07
N GLY A 180 11.84 8.06 1.99
CA GLY A 180 11.63 9.49 2.22
C GLY A 180 10.34 9.84 2.97
N LYS A 181 9.56 8.86 3.42
CA LYS A 181 8.37 9.10 4.25
C LYS A 181 8.76 9.37 5.71
N THR A 182 7.98 10.21 6.37
CA THR A 182 8.06 10.45 7.82
C THR A 182 7.06 9.56 8.54
N VAL A 183 7.51 8.83 9.55
CA VAL A 183 6.67 7.87 10.28
C VAL A 183 6.51 8.33 11.72
N VAL A 184 5.28 8.36 12.22
CA VAL A 184 4.99 8.43 13.66
C VAL A 184 4.47 7.07 14.09
N MET A 185 5.11 6.47 15.08
CA MET A 185 4.74 5.18 15.64
C MET A 185 4.35 5.34 17.11
N VAL A 186 3.10 4.97 17.42
CA VAL A 186 2.52 5.07 18.75
C VAL A 186 2.38 3.68 19.34
N GLY A 187 2.89 3.49 20.57
CA GLY A 187 2.89 2.19 21.25
C GLY A 187 4.04 1.25 20.85
N GLY A 188 4.98 1.69 20.02
CA GLY A 188 6.07 0.88 19.49
C GLY A 188 7.28 0.67 20.41
N SER A 189 7.12 0.67 21.74
CA SER A 189 8.23 0.42 22.68
C SER A 189 8.62 -1.04 22.82
N GLY A 190 7.68 -1.96 22.60
CA GLY A 190 7.92 -3.40 22.67
C GLY A 190 8.78 -3.92 21.52
N ASP A 191 9.15 -5.19 21.60
CA ASP A 191 10.11 -5.80 20.67
C ASP A 191 9.69 -5.70 19.19
N PHE A 192 8.38 -5.81 18.91
CA PHE A 192 7.84 -5.62 17.57
C PHE A 192 8.07 -4.19 17.05
N GLY A 193 7.86 -3.17 17.89
CA GLY A 193 8.06 -1.77 17.52
C GLY A 193 9.53 -1.45 17.26
N GLN A 194 10.44 -2.00 18.08
CA GLN A 194 11.88 -1.87 17.87
C GLN A 194 12.34 -2.54 16.57
N ALA A 195 11.85 -3.75 16.28
CA ALA A 195 12.09 -4.41 15.00
C ALA A 195 11.52 -3.61 13.83
N MET A 196 10.28 -3.08 13.95
CA MET A 196 9.64 -2.27 12.91
C MET A 196 10.48 -1.04 12.60
N GLU A 197 10.93 -0.31 13.62
CA GLU A 197 11.80 0.86 13.45
C GLU A 197 13.08 0.52 12.67
N LYS A 198 13.78 -0.55 13.08
CA LYS A 198 15.00 -1.01 12.40
C LYS A 198 14.75 -1.25 10.91
N HIS A 199 13.72 -2.02 10.56
CA HIS A 199 13.42 -2.33 9.15
C HIS A 199 12.91 -1.13 8.35
N LEU A 200 12.17 -0.20 8.98
CA LEU A 200 11.77 1.05 8.34
C LEU A 200 12.97 1.93 7.98
N LEU A 201 13.98 2.01 8.86
CA LEU A 201 15.23 2.73 8.58
C LEU A 201 16.00 2.09 7.41
N GLU A 202 16.04 0.77 7.32
CA GLU A 202 16.62 0.04 6.17
C GLU A 202 15.90 0.37 4.85
N GLU A 203 14.59 0.60 4.90
CA GLU A 203 13.74 1.07 3.79
C GLU A 203 13.93 2.57 3.46
N ARG A 204 14.84 3.25 4.14
CA ARG A 204 15.21 4.66 3.91
C ARG A 204 14.04 5.62 4.12
N VAL A 205 13.22 5.37 5.13
CA VAL A 205 12.30 6.40 5.66
C VAL A 205 13.11 7.62 6.09
N LYS A 206 12.53 8.81 6.00
CA LYS A 206 13.22 10.08 6.31
C LYS A 206 13.48 10.20 7.81
N CYS A 207 12.47 9.91 8.62
CA CYS A 207 12.53 9.96 10.07
C CYS A 207 11.40 9.13 10.68
N ILE A 208 11.65 8.66 11.92
CA ILE A 208 10.70 7.88 12.71
C ILE A 208 10.60 8.55 14.08
N TYR A 209 9.38 8.92 14.46
CA TYR A 209 9.07 9.42 15.79
C TYR A 209 8.35 8.33 16.57
N LYS A 210 8.94 7.87 17.66
CA LYS A 210 8.32 6.90 18.57
C LYS A 210 7.75 7.64 19.77
N GLN A 211 6.47 7.44 20.03
CA GLN A 211 5.83 7.97 21.23
C GLN A 211 5.15 6.85 22.03
N ASN A 212 5.52 6.75 23.29
CA ASN A 212 4.78 5.97 24.27
C ASN A 212 3.74 6.90 24.90
N VAL A 213 2.47 6.62 24.68
CA VAL A 213 1.39 7.32 25.38
C VAL A 213 1.23 6.66 26.74
N GLN A 214 2.02 7.12 27.70
CA GLN A 214 1.84 6.73 29.11
C GLN A 214 0.74 7.58 29.75
N PRO A 215 0.05 7.08 30.80
CA PRO A 215 -0.99 7.83 31.51
C PRO A 215 -0.54 9.18 32.10
N SER A 216 0.76 9.38 32.29
CA SER A 216 1.39 10.58 32.86
C SER A 216 1.94 11.56 31.82
N CYS A 217 1.48 11.49 30.57
CA CYS A 217 1.98 12.32 29.47
C CYS A 217 1.84 13.83 29.80
N SER A 218 2.97 14.56 29.79
CA SER A 218 2.96 15.99 30.10
C SER A 218 2.35 16.81 28.97
N GLN A 219 1.92 18.04 29.26
CA GLN A 219 1.42 18.97 28.22
C GLN A 219 2.48 19.24 27.13
N GLN A 220 3.77 19.15 27.47
CA GLN A 220 4.88 19.30 26.54
C GLN A 220 5.02 18.08 25.60
N ASP A 221 4.79 16.86 26.10
CA ASP A 221 4.81 15.65 25.29
C ASP A 221 3.65 15.62 24.29
N ILE A 222 2.49 16.10 24.72
CA ILE A 222 1.30 16.29 23.90
C ILE A 222 1.58 17.30 22.77
N ALA A 223 2.20 18.43 23.08
CA ALA A 223 2.59 19.43 22.07
C ALA A 223 3.63 18.88 21.06
N ARG A 224 4.59 18.08 21.53
CA ARG A 224 5.56 17.39 20.66
C ARG A 224 4.87 16.39 19.73
N LEU A 225 3.95 15.60 20.25
CA LEU A 225 3.19 14.63 19.44
C LEU A 225 2.40 15.33 18.32
N VAL A 226 1.78 16.48 18.62
CA VAL A 226 1.07 17.28 17.61
C VAL A 226 2.00 17.73 16.49
N ALA A 227 3.16 18.31 16.83
CA ALA A 227 4.14 18.72 15.83
C ALA A 227 4.61 17.55 14.96
N MET A 228 4.83 16.38 15.57
CA MET A 228 5.23 15.16 14.85
C MET A 228 4.12 14.66 13.91
N LEU A 229 2.85 14.64 14.35
CA LEU A 229 1.71 14.22 13.54
C LEU A 229 1.48 15.13 12.33
N GLU A 230 1.74 16.42 12.47
CA GLU A 230 1.62 17.39 11.38
C GLU A 230 2.59 17.06 10.22
N GLU A 231 3.81 16.63 10.56
CA GLU A 231 4.85 16.27 9.59
C GLU A 231 4.74 14.84 9.05
N ALA A 232 4.09 13.93 9.78
CA ALA A 232 4.08 12.50 9.48
C ALA A 232 3.35 12.14 8.18
N ASP A 233 3.94 11.31 7.33
CA ASP A 233 3.23 10.73 6.17
C ASP A 233 2.48 9.46 6.56
N ILE A 234 3.03 8.71 7.52
CA ILE A 234 2.49 7.45 8.03
C ILE A 234 2.28 7.55 9.55
N LEU A 235 1.08 7.23 10.01
CA LEU A 235 0.76 6.98 11.41
C LEU A 235 0.66 5.46 11.66
N ILE A 236 1.57 4.90 12.46
CA ILE A 236 1.54 3.50 12.90
C ILE A 236 0.99 3.44 14.32
N LEU A 237 -0.09 2.69 14.48
CA LEU A 237 -0.76 2.42 15.75
C LEU A 237 -0.43 0.99 16.15
N ALA A 238 0.69 0.85 16.87
CA ALA A 238 1.21 -0.43 17.34
C ALA A 238 0.97 -0.56 18.84
N HIS A 239 -0.29 -0.48 19.27
CA HIS A 239 -0.60 -0.54 20.70
C HIS A 239 -0.15 -1.88 21.27
N ASP A 240 0.51 -1.86 22.43
CA ASP A 240 1.07 -3.05 23.03
C ASP A 240 -0.06 -4.01 23.41
N THR A 241 -0.12 -5.14 22.71
CA THR A 241 -1.07 -6.24 22.95
C THR A 241 -0.81 -6.92 24.30
N GLN A 242 0.27 -6.55 25.01
CA GLN A 242 0.59 -7.00 26.36
C GLN A 242 0.42 -5.88 27.38
N ARG A 243 -0.81 -5.67 27.84
CA ARG A 243 -1.02 -5.13 29.19
C ARG A 243 -1.53 -6.25 30.09
N ILE A 244 -0.66 -6.66 31.01
CA ILE A 244 -0.88 -7.65 32.07
C ILE A 244 -1.90 -7.14 33.12
N ASP A 245 -2.19 -5.84 33.15
CA ASP A 245 -3.21 -5.28 34.02
C ASP A 245 -4.45 -4.97 33.20
N GLY A 246 -5.57 -5.63 33.51
CA GLY A 246 -6.89 -5.66 32.84
C GLY A 246 -7.59 -4.32 32.56
N THR A 247 -6.84 -3.32 32.14
CA THR A 247 -7.28 -2.02 31.67
C THR A 247 -7.49 -2.14 30.17
N VAL A 248 -8.76 -2.19 29.77
CA VAL A 248 -9.20 -2.27 28.38
C VAL A 248 -8.49 -1.19 27.55
N PRO A 249 -7.83 -1.52 26.42
CA PRO A 249 -7.30 -0.53 25.51
C PRO A 249 -8.46 0.34 25.00
N ASN A 250 -8.44 1.62 25.37
CA ASN A 250 -9.55 2.52 25.11
C ASN A 250 -9.61 2.85 23.61
N SER A 251 -10.37 2.09 22.82
CA SER A 251 -10.62 2.34 21.39
C SER A 251 -10.97 3.81 21.05
N MET A 252 -11.54 4.58 21.99
CA MET A 252 -11.76 6.02 21.81
C MET A 252 -10.47 6.84 21.71
N SER A 253 -9.35 6.42 22.32
CA SER A 253 -8.07 7.11 22.19
C SER A 253 -7.46 6.93 20.79
N VAL A 254 -7.60 5.72 20.22
CA VAL A 254 -7.13 5.39 18.86
C VAL A 254 -7.91 6.18 17.80
N VAL A 255 -9.25 6.18 17.88
CA VAL A 255 -10.11 6.93 16.95
C VAL A 255 -9.79 8.42 16.99
N ARG A 256 -9.66 9.01 18.18
CA ARG A 256 -9.33 10.43 18.33
C ARG A 256 -7.97 10.77 17.72
N MET A 257 -6.97 9.92 17.91
CA MET A 257 -5.64 10.12 17.34
C MET A 257 -5.66 10.10 15.80
N ILE A 258 -6.42 9.17 15.22
CA ILE A 258 -6.64 9.12 13.77
C ILE A 258 -7.34 10.38 13.29
N GLN A 259 -8.40 10.82 13.98
CA GLN A 259 -9.14 12.04 13.62
C GLN A 259 -8.24 13.27 13.63
N GLU A 260 -7.40 13.45 14.64
CA GLU A 260 -6.45 14.56 14.68
C GLU A 260 -5.39 14.48 13.58
N PHE A 261 -4.83 13.30 13.34
CA PHE A 261 -3.90 13.10 12.22
C PHE A 261 -4.53 13.50 10.89
N LEU A 262 -5.78 13.07 10.64
CA LEU A 262 -6.52 13.42 9.43
C LEU A 262 -6.86 14.91 9.35
N ARG A 263 -7.19 15.57 10.46
CA ARG A 263 -7.39 17.02 10.51
C ARG A 263 -6.16 17.80 10.08
N PHE A 264 -4.98 17.46 10.63
CA PHE A 264 -3.73 18.09 10.19
C PHE A 264 -3.49 17.89 8.69
N LYS A 265 -3.83 16.72 8.17
CA LYS A 265 -3.64 16.40 6.74
C LYS A 265 -4.66 17.05 5.82
N ALA A 266 -5.89 17.29 6.28
CA ALA A 266 -6.87 18.07 5.54
C ALA A 266 -6.40 19.52 5.32
N THR A 267 -5.75 20.13 6.30
CA THR A 267 -5.24 21.51 6.19
C THR A 267 -4.05 21.67 5.24
N ARG A 268 -3.33 20.57 4.95
CA ARG A 268 -2.18 20.58 4.04
C ARG A 268 -2.58 20.02 2.68
N ARG A 269 -2.36 20.78 1.61
CA ARG A 269 -2.43 20.26 0.23
C ARG A 269 -1.26 19.31 -0.05
N ALA A 270 -1.35 18.09 0.47
CA ALA A 270 -0.36 17.05 0.28
C ALA A 270 -0.51 16.41 -1.10
N LYS A 271 0.61 16.12 -1.77
CA LYS A 271 0.62 15.46 -3.09
C LYS A 271 0.25 13.98 -3.02
N VAL A 272 0.26 13.38 -1.83
CA VAL A 272 0.00 11.96 -1.57
C VAL A 272 -0.96 11.86 -0.40
N LEU A 273 -1.84 10.87 -0.43
CA LEU A 273 -2.78 10.61 0.65
C LEU A 273 -2.05 10.26 1.96
N PRO A 274 -2.60 10.68 3.11
CA PRO A 274 -2.10 10.25 4.40
C PRO A 274 -2.31 8.75 4.58
N GLU A 275 -1.39 8.13 5.32
CA GLU A 275 -1.36 6.68 5.50
C GLU A 275 -1.43 6.30 6.98
N ILE A 276 -2.26 5.30 7.30
CA ILE A 276 -2.52 4.85 8.66
C ILE A 276 -2.33 3.33 8.70
N TRP A 277 -1.46 2.85 9.57
CA TRP A 277 -1.25 1.43 9.81
C TRP A 277 -1.77 1.08 11.19
N HIS A 278 -2.74 0.17 11.27
CA HIS A 278 -3.25 -0.35 12.52
C HIS A 278 -2.71 -1.76 12.73
N VAL A 279 -2.08 -2.00 13.88
CA VAL A 279 -1.53 -3.31 14.23
C VAL A 279 -2.43 -3.95 15.28
N GLU A 280 -2.92 -5.14 14.99
CA GLU A 280 -3.73 -5.97 15.87
C GLU A 280 -3.10 -7.35 16.03
N CYS A 281 -3.57 -8.12 17.01
CA CYS A 281 -3.15 -9.50 17.25
C CYS A 281 -4.34 -10.45 17.10
N GLU A 282 -4.11 -11.65 16.56
CA GLU A 282 -5.12 -12.72 16.43
C GLU A 282 -5.85 -13.00 17.76
N SER A 283 -5.17 -12.89 18.91
CA SER A 283 -5.78 -13.11 20.23
C SER A 283 -6.79 -12.04 20.64
N GLU A 284 -6.72 -10.86 20.02
CA GLU A 284 -7.59 -9.73 20.31
C GLU A 284 -8.82 -9.66 19.42
N LEU A 285 -8.84 -10.48 18.37
CA LEU A 285 -9.88 -10.47 17.37
C LEU A 285 -10.97 -11.52 17.69
N PRO A 286 -12.26 -11.18 17.52
CA PRO A 286 -13.33 -12.15 17.65
C PRO A 286 -13.17 -13.25 16.60
N ARG A 287 -13.25 -14.52 17.03
CA ARG A 287 -13.17 -15.65 16.10
C ARG A 287 -14.31 -15.56 15.07
N PRO A 288 -14.00 -15.65 13.77
CA PRO A 288 -15.02 -15.60 12.74
C PRO A 288 -15.80 -16.93 12.77
N TRP A 289 -17.09 -16.81 13.08
CA TRP A 289 -18.08 -17.88 13.25
C TRP A 289 -17.90 -18.72 14.51
N GLY A 290 -18.94 -18.71 15.34
CA GLY A 290 -18.90 -19.17 16.73
C GLY A 290 -18.56 -20.66 16.89
N VAL A 291 -17.61 -20.92 17.79
CA VAL A 291 -17.74 -21.96 18.81
C VAL A 291 -17.46 -21.27 20.13
N ILE A 292 -18.52 -20.96 20.88
CA ILE A 292 -18.41 -20.52 22.27
C ILE A 292 -17.99 -21.75 23.07
N HIS A 293 -16.69 -22.04 23.13
CA HIS A 293 -16.18 -22.82 24.24
C HIS A 293 -16.04 -21.87 25.42
N ARG A 294 -17.00 -22.02 26.34
CA ARG A 294 -17.06 -21.41 27.66
C ARG A 294 -15.74 -21.68 28.38
N GLN A 295 -14.78 -20.77 28.23
CA GLN A 295 -13.75 -20.58 29.23
C GLN A 295 -14.13 -19.29 29.97
N GLN A 296 -14.47 -19.51 31.22
CA GLN A 296 -15.06 -18.57 32.15
C GLN A 296 -14.15 -17.34 32.35
N ASP A 297 -14.83 -16.22 32.51
CA ASP A 297 -14.42 -15.00 33.20
C ASP A 297 -13.50 -14.00 32.47
N SER A 298 -14.13 -12.83 32.26
CA SER A 298 -13.59 -11.50 31.96
C SER A 298 -13.32 -11.11 30.49
N VAL A 299 -14.31 -10.36 29.97
CA VAL A 299 -14.25 -9.22 29.03
C VAL A 299 -14.89 -9.47 27.64
N PRO A 300 -16.18 -9.12 27.47
CA PRO A 300 -16.71 -8.76 26.16
C PRO A 300 -16.67 -7.23 25.98
N ALA A 301 -15.71 -6.69 25.22
CA ALA A 301 -15.75 -5.31 24.69
C ALA A 301 -14.66 -5.03 23.62
N LYS A 302 -14.58 -5.79 22.52
CA LYS A 302 -13.70 -5.44 21.38
C LYS A 302 -14.46 -5.40 20.03
N SER A 303 -15.61 -4.73 20.02
CA SER A 303 -16.43 -4.49 18.80
C SER A 303 -16.48 -3.03 18.33
N SER A 304 -15.82 -2.08 19.01
CA SER A 304 -15.98 -0.64 18.75
C SER A 304 -15.12 -0.09 17.61
N PHE A 305 -13.92 -0.64 17.37
CA PHE A 305 -13.01 -0.09 16.35
C PHE A 305 -13.24 -0.68 14.94
N LEU A 306 -13.69 -1.93 14.84
CA LEU A 306 -13.85 -2.60 13.54
C LEU A 306 -14.79 -1.84 12.57
N PRO A 307 -15.95 -1.30 12.99
CA PRO A 307 -16.78 -0.46 12.11
C PRO A 307 -16.05 0.79 11.60
N TYR A 308 -15.19 1.40 12.43
CA TYR A 308 -14.37 2.55 12.05
C TYR A 308 -13.22 2.14 11.10
N ALA A 309 -12.56 1.02 11.38
CA ALA A 309 -11.53 0.44 10.51
C ALA A 309 -12.08 0.11 9.10
N ARG A 310 -13.33 -0.39 9.00
CA ARG A 310 -14.01 -0.60 7.71
C ARG A 310 -14.16 0.70 6.92
N SER A 311 -14.57 1.78 7.58
CA SER A 311 -14.72 3.09 6.94
C SER A 311 -13.38 3.63 6.43
N LEU A 312 -12.31 3.49 7.23
CA LEU A 312 -10.95 3.81 6.80
C LEU A 312 -10.48 2.94 5.63
N TYR A 313 -10.81 1.64 5.65
CA TYR A 313 -10.43 0.70 4.60
C TYR A 313 -11.13 1.01 3.26
N ARG A 314 -12.42 1.39 3.30
CA ARG A 314 -13.23 1.67 2.10
C ARG A 314 -13.00 3.06 1.51
N THR A 315 -12.66 4.06 2.33
CA THR A 315 -12.47 5.43 1.85
C THR A 315 -11.35 5.55 0.80
N SER A 316 -11.48 6.55 -0.07
CA SER A 316 -10.45 6.97 -1.03
C SER A 316 -9.56 8.11 -0.49
N GLN A 317 -9.90 8.69 0.67
CA GLN A 317 -9.19 9.85 1.22
C GLN A 317 -7.92 9.48 2.00
N VAL A 318 -7.78 8.20 2.39
CA VAL A 318 -6.62 7.72 3.16
C VAL A 318 -6.17 6.36 2.67
N THR A 319 -4.88 6.07 2.83
CA THR A 319 -4.35 4.72 2.69
C THR A 319 -4.36 4.05 4.06
N TYR A 320 -5.36 3.21 4.32
CA TYR A 320 -5.44 2.45 5.57
C TYR A 320 -4.90 1.04 5.37
N ARG A 321 -3.94 0.65 6.22
CA ARG A 321 -3.43 -0.71 6.32
C ARG A 321 -3.82 -1.35 7.64
N HIS A 322 -4.29 -2.57 7.56
CA HIS A 322 -4.68 -3.37 8.71
C HIS A 322 -3.74 -4.56 8.81
N ILE A 323 -2.86 -4.54 9.82
CA ILE A 323 -1.81 -5.53 10.05
C ILE A 323 -2.27 -6.44 11.20
N VAL A 324 -2.43 -7.73 10.91
CA VAL A 324 -2.83 -8.72 11.90
C VAL A 324 -1.62 -9.60 12.20
N LEU A 325 -1.13 -9.54 13.43
CA LEU A 325 -0.04 -10.35 13.96
C LEU A 325 -0.57 -11.68 14.54
N PRO A 326 0.22 -12.76 14.50
CA PRO A 326 -0.19 -14.01 15.15
C PRO A 326 -0.14 -13.84 16.67
N ALA A 327 -0.90 -14.67 17.39
CA ALA A 327 -0.83 -14.71 18.84
C ALA A 327 0.60 -15.10 19.29
N TYR A 328 1.41 -14.09 19.65
CA TYR A 328 2.85 -14.24 19.87
C TYR A 328 3.22 -14.64 21.30
N HIS A 329 2.28 -14.65 22.25
CA HIS A 329 2.56 -15.08 23.62
C HIS A 329 1.41 -15.88 24.24
N HIS A 330 1.47 -17.20 24.06
CA HIS A 330 1.07 -18.11 25.12
C HIS A 330 2.29 -18.97 25.48
N SER A 331 2.59 -19.07 26.77
CA SER A 331 3.65 -19.91 27.36
C SER A 331 3.57 -21.41 26.99
N THR A 332 2.56 -21.80 26.19
CA THR A 332 2.28 -23.16 25.75
C THR A 332 2.57 -23.42 24.26
N ALA A 333 2.91 -22.41 23.45
CA ALA A 333 3.23 -22.62 22.04
C ALA A 333 4.74 -22.79 21.81
N ARG A 334 5.16 -23.98 21.39
CA ARG A 334 6.56 -24.39 21.12
C ARG A 334 7.31 -23.61 20.02
N PHE A 335 6.77 -22.52 19.50
CA PHE A 335 7.34 -21.80 18.37
C PHE A 335 7.50 -20.31 18.72
N MET A 336 8.70 -19.94 19.17
CA MET A 336 9.10 -18.54 19.35
C MET A 336 9.41 -17.93 17.98
N VAL A 337 8.50 -17.11 17.46
CA VAL A 337 8.71 -16.40 16.19
C VAL A 337 9.36 -15.05 16.48
N SER A 338 10.56 -14.77 15.95
CA SER A 338 11.23 -13.51 16.30
C SER A 338 10.43 -12.26 15.84
N PRO A 339 10.50 -11.14 16.58
CA PRO A 339 9.93 -9.86 16.16
C PRO A 339 10.42 -9.41 14.76
N ASP A 340 11.69 -9.67 14.43
CA ASP A 340 12.24 -9.44 13.09
C ASP A 340 11.50 -10.23 12.01
N TRP A 341 11.10 -11.48 12.27
CA TRP A 341 10.33 -12.27 11.30
C TRP A 341 8.95 -11.66 11.05
N LEU A 342 8.26 -11.24 12.12
CA LEU A 342 6.93 -10.62 12.04
C LEU A 342 6.96 -9.36 11.16
N VAL A 343 7.95 -8.51 11.39
CA VAL A 343 8.16 -7.27 10.63
C VAL A 343 8.57 -7.57 9.18
N CYS A 344 9.47 -8.54 8.96
CA CYS A 344 9.84 -8.97 7.61
C CYS A 344 8.62 -9.40 6.79
N VAL A 345 7.74 -10.21 7.37
CA VAL A 345 6.51 -10.69 6.72
C VAL A 345 5.52 -9.55 6.49
N ALA A 346 5.33 -8.66 7.47
CA ALA A 346 4.48 -7.49 7.30
C ALA A 346 4.95 -6.61 6.13
N LEU A 347 6.24 -6.27 6.11
CA LEU A 347 6.82 -5.46 5.04
C LEU A 347 6.86 -6.20 3.70
N TRP A 348 6.99 -7.53 3.68
CA TRP A 348 6.90 -8.33 2.46
C TRP A 348 5.54 -8.15 1.76
N TRP A 349 4.45 -8.12 2.52
CA TRP A 349 3.10 -7.84 2.03
C TRP A 349 2.93 -6.38 1.62
N ILE A 350 3.42 -5.44 2.44
CA ILE A 350 3.31 -4.00 2.17
C ILE A 350 4.06 -3.62 0.88
N ARG A 351 5.26 -4.17 0.65
CA ARG A 351 6.03 -3.99 -0.61
C ARG A 351 5.29 -4.49 -1.85
N ARG A 352 4.32 -5.39 -1.68
CA ARG A 352 3.43 -5.92 -2.72
C ARG A 352 2.10 -5.18 -2.83
N GLY A 353 1.97 -4.05 -2.12
CA GLY A 353 0.80 -3.17 -2.17
C GLY A 353 -0.36 -3.60 -1.27
N ALA A 354 -0.18 -4.59 -0.39
CA ALA A 354 -1.27 -5.12 0.41
C ALA A 354 -1.77 -4.13 1.47
N HIS A 355 -3.06 -3.80 1.43
CA HIS A 355 -3.73 -2.98 2.45
C HIS A 355 -4.17 -3.83 3.65
N PHE A 356 -4.57 -5.08 3.44
CA PHE A 356 -4.72 -6.05 4.52
C PHE A 356 -3.45 -6.89 4.60
N VAL A 357 -2.82 -6.96 5.77
CA VAL A 357 -1.51 -7.57 5.97
C VAL A 357 -1.64 -8.70 6.99
N PRO A 358 -1.92 -9.93 6.53
CA PRO A 358 -1.98 -11.10 7.39
C PRO A 358 -0.58 -11.60 7.69
N VAL A 359 -0.08 -11.33 8.90
CA VAL A 359 1.13 -11.96 9.42
C VAL A 359 0.69 -13.18 10.21
N THR A 360 0.80 -14.35 9.61
CA THR A 360 0.33 -15.58 10.26
C THR A 360 1.15 -16.78 9.82
N TRP A 361 1.27 -17.74 10.71
CA TRP A 361 1.78 -19.08 10.45
C TRP A 361 0.66 -20.13 10.55
N THR A 362 -0.44 -19.82 11.24
CA THR A 362 -1.62 -20.70 11.41
C THR A 362 -2.63 -20.54 10.27
N GLY A 363 -2.58 -19.42 9.55
CA GLY A 363 -3.58 -19.03 8.55
C GLY A 363 -4.79 -18.30 9.14
N GLN A 364 -4.89 -18.15 10.47
CA GLN A 364 -6.06 -17.53 11.11
C GLN A 364 -6.19 -16.04 10.77
N ALA A 365 -5.09 -15.30 10.63
CA ALA A 365 -5.11 -13.91 10.19
C ALA A 365 -5.91 -13.68 8.89
N TYR A 366 -5.93 -14.64 7.95
CA TYR A 366 -6.70 -14.49 6.71
C TYR A 366 -8.20 -14.41 6.95
N LEU A 367 -8.71 -15.08 8.00
CA LEU A 367 -10.14 -15.07 8.30
C LEU A 367 -10.61 -13.69 8.75
N HIS A 368 -9.71 -12.86 9.27
CA HIS A 368 -10.00 -11.48 9.66
C HIS A 368 -10.12 -10.50 8.50
N PHE A 369 -9.81 -10.95 7.28
CA PHE A 369 -10.08 -10.17 6.08
C PHE A 369 -11.58 -10.00 5.82
N LEU A 370 -12.39 -11.05 6.05
CA LEU A 370 -13.83 -11.03 5.77
C LEU A 370 -14.57 -10.01 6.66
N PRO A 371 -14.37 -9.98 8.00
CA PRO A 371 -14.98 -8.94 8.83
C PRO A 371 -14.57 -7.52 8.47
N LEU A 372 -13.41 -7.30 7.86
CA LEU A 372 -12.99 -5.97 7.39
C LEU A 372 -13.65 -5.59 6.05
N LEU A 373 -13.89 -6.56 5.19
CA LEU A 373 -14.60 -6.34 3.92
C LEU A 373 -16.11 -6.19 4.09
N PHE A 374 -16.71 -7.01 4.95
CA PHE A 374 -18.16 -7.17 5.08
C PHE A 374 -18.67 -6.64 6.41
N GLY A 375 -19.88 -6.09 6.40
CA GLY A 375 -20.56 -5.52 7.56
C GLY A 375 -20.58 -3.99 7.59
N ASP A 376 -21.22 -3.47 8.64
CA ASP A 376 -21.53 -2.06 8.79
C ASP A 376 -20.27 -1.23 9.02
N ALA A 377 -20.21 -0.10 8.32
CA ALA A 377 -19.19 0.92 8.45
C ALA A 377 -19.82 2.14 9.12
N VAL A 378 -19.05 2.85 9.95
CA VAL A 378 -19.52 4.09 10.59
C VAL A 378 -19.26 5.26 9.66
N ASP A 379 -20.18 6.22 9.59
CA ASP A 379 -19.89 7.45 8.87
C ASP A 379 -18.79 8.22 9.61
N ILE A 380 -17.66 8.40 8.95
CA ILE A 380 -16.56 9.18 9.50
C ILE A 380 -16.80 10.60 9.04
N ASP A 381 -16.97 11.51 9.98
CA ASP A 381 -16.96 12.94 9.68
C ASP A 381 -15.55 13.32 9.20
N TRP A 382 -15.37 13.27 7.88
CA TRP A 382 -14.15 13.62 7.18
C TRP A 382 -14.00 15.15 7.16
N VAL A 383 -13.95 15.76 8.34
CA VAL A 383 -13.72 17.19 8.60
C VAL A 383 -14.56 18.11 7.71
N ASP A 384 -15.69 18.56 8.26
CA ASP A 384 -16.37 19.80 7.86
C ASP A 384 -15.33 20.95 7.76
N GLU A 385 -15.09 21.49 6.55
CA GLU A 385 -14.08 22.53 6.23
C GLU A 385 -14.29 23.86 7.00
N SER A 386 -15.28 23.95 7.89
CA SER A 386 -15.80 25.21 8.42
C SER A 386 -15.42 25.57 9.87
N LYS A 387 -14.64 24.76 10.62
CA LYS A 387 -14.31 25.08 12.02
C LYS A 387 -12.82 25.02 12.35
N ASP A 388 -12.18 26.19 12.32
CA ASP A 388 -10.85 26.45 12.87
C ASP A 388 -10.91 26.45 14.40
N THR A 389 -10.54 25.33 15.04
CA THR A 389 -10.47 25.18 16.51
C THR A 389 -9.06 24.87 16.99
N ARG A 390 -8.05 25.62 16.48
CA ARG A 390 -6.65 25.56 16.94
C ARG A 390 -6.43 25.72 18.46
N ASN A 391 -7.46 26.08 19.24
CA ASN A 391 -7.38 26.32 20.68
C ASN A 391 -8.00 25.23 21.59
N GLU A 392 -8.60 24.15 21.07
CA GLU A 392 -9.34 23.19 21.93
C GLU A 392 -8.54 21.98 22.43
N PHE A 393 -7.31 21.77 21.96
CA PHE A 393 -6.54 20.56 22.23
C PHE A 393 -6.10 20.38 23.71
N PRO A 394 -5.53 21.38 24.42
CA PRO A 394 -5.09 21.16 25.80
C PRO A 394 -6.25 21.03 26.79
N ALA A 395 -7.41 21.64 26.52
CA ALA A 395 -8.52 21.67 27.48
C ALA A 395 -9.33 20.36 27.54
N ARG A 396 -9.51 19.66 26.41
CA ARG A 396 -10.44 18.52 26.33
C ARG A 396 -9.83 17.15 26.68
N ILE A 397 -8.50 17.01 26.66
CA ILE A 397 -7.84 15.81 27.20
C ILE A 397 -7.89 15.83 28.74
N ILE A 398 -7.79 17.01 29.35
CA ILE A 398 -7.75 17.19 30.82
C ILE A 398 -9.16 17.15 31.44
N GLN A 399 -10.20 17.70 30.78
CA GLN A 399 -11.52 17.84 31.42
C GLN A 399 -12.43 16.61 31.37
N LYS A 400 -12.21 15.61 30.50
CA LYS A 400 -13.16 14.49 30.32
C LYS A 400 -12.85 13.21 31.10
N TYR A 401 -11.82 13.24 31.94
CA TYR A 401 -11.49 12.16 32.87
C TYR A 401 -11.18 12.74 34.27
N PRO A 402 -12.19 13.06 35.10
CA PRO A 402 -11.95 13.16 36.52
C PRO A 402 -11.51 11.77 37.00
N PHE A 403 -10.26 11.66 37.41
CA PHE A 403 -9.76 10.49 38.11
C PHE A 403 -10.64 10.28 39.34
N VAL A 404 -11.43 9.21 39.34
CA VAL A 404 -12.13 8.75 40.54
C VAL A 404 -11.05 8.24 41.50
N MET A 405 -10.54 9.13 42.33
CA MET A 405 -9.92 8.77 43.59
C MET A 405 -11.04 8.24 44.49
N THR A 406 -11.09 6.93 44.69
CA THR A 406 -11.71 6.38 45.89
C THR A 406 -10.60 5.97 46.82
N TYR A 407 -10.31 6.84 47.79
CA TYR A 407 -9.65 6.46 49.03
C TYR A 407 -10.57 5.48 49.78
N ALA A 408 -10.01 4.37 50.25
CA ALA A 408 -10.53 3.63 51.38
C ALA A 408 -9.35 3.02 52.14
N ILE A 409 -8.84 3.80 53.10
CA ILE A 409 -8.17 3.29 54.28
C ILE A 409 -9.29 3.03 55.29
N GLN A 410 -9.49 1.76 55.66
CA GLN A 410 -9.65 1.30 57.04
C GLN A 410 -9.43 -0.20 57.10
#